data_AF-A0A0E3NSF2-F1
#
_entry.id   AF-A0A0E3NSF2-F1
#
_cell.length_a   1.000
_cell.length_b   1.000
_cell.length_c   1.000
_cell.angle_alpha   90.00
_cell.angle_beta   90.00
_cell.angle_gamma   90.00
#
_symmetry.space_group_name_H-M   'P 1'
#
loop_
_entity.id
_entity.type
_entity.pdbx_description
1 polymer ?
#
loop_
_entity_poly.entity_id
_entity_poly.type
_entity_poly.pdbx_seq_one_letter_code
_entity_poly.pdbx_strand_id
1 'polypeptide(L)'
;MKPNFLTSFNQHYETAGTRLDSCPTCHNGEAVNPYGRAYLGSGRNFAAIENLDSDGDGFTNLVEIKALNFPGNPDDHPQITSGIVPETPINVTEPSDNVTPEQSTTEMPVSNTTEEQKSPGFAAIPMVVGLLAVVCLKRRYVRK
;
A
#
# COMPACT_ATOMS: atom_id res chain seq x y z
N MET A 1 8.31 9.05 27.28
CA MET A 1 6.83 9.15 27.17
C MET A 1 6.41 8.50 25.88
N LYS A 2 5.34 7.72 25.88
CA LYS A 2 4.81 7.08 24.67
C LYS A 2 4.05 8.12 23.83
N PRO A 3 4.32 8.27 22.53
CA PRO A 3 3.64 9.25 21.69
C PRO A 3 2.18 8.85 21.46
N ASN A 4 1.29 9.84 21.34
CA ASN A 4 -0.16 9.63 21.16
C ASN A 4 -0.51 8.74 19.95
N PHE A 5 0.29 8.82 18.89
CA PHE A 5 0.10 7.99 17.69
C PHE A 5 0.37 6.51 17.95
N LEU A 6 1.41 6.19 18.73
CA LEU A 6 1.70 4.81 19.10
C LEU A 6 0.60 4.26 20.02
N THR A 7 0.05 5.06 20.94
CA THR A 7 -1.13 4.66 21.73
C THR A 7 -2.33 4.38 20.84
N SER A 8 -2.61 5.23 19.86
CA SER A 8 -3.74 5.06 18.93
C SER A 8 -3.56 3.83 18.03
N PHE A 9 -2.33 3.59 17.55
CA PHE A 9 -1.98 2.38 16.79
C PHE A 9 -2.24 1.12 17.62
N ASN A 10 -1.74 1.09 18.87
CA ASN A 10 -1.93 -0.06 19.74
C ASN A 10 -3.39 -0.30 20.13
N GLN A 11 -4.20 0.76 20.24
CA GLN A 11 -5.63 0.62 20.48
C GLN A 11 -6.36 0.07 19.24
N HIS A 12 -6.00 0.55 18.04
CA HIS A 12 -6.65 0.16 16.79
C HIS A 12 -6.38 -1.31 16.44
N TYR A 13 -5.15 -1.79 16.67
CA TYR A 13 -4.72 -3.15 16.32
C TYR A 13 -4.55 -4.09 17.53
N GLU A 14 -4.85 -3.63 18.73
CA GLU A 14 -4.68 -4.39 19.98
C GLU A 14 -3.24 -4.88 20.24
N THR A 15 -2.23 -4.14 19.76
CA THR A 15 -0.81 -4.53 19.82
C THR A 15 -0.07 -4.06 21.08
N ALA A 16 -0.79 -3.55 22.09
CA ALA A 16 -0.18 -3.05 23.32
C ALA A 16 0.71 -4.11 24.00
N GLY A 17 1.94 -3.75 24.35
CA GLY A 17 2.90 -4.68 24.96
C GLY A 17 3.55 -5.70 24.02
N THR A 18 3.23 -5.66 22.72
CA THR A 18 3.94 -6.46 21.71
C THR A 18 5.19 -5.72 21.19
N ARG A 19 5.97 -6.35 20.30
CA ARG A 19 7.08 -5.67 19.61
C ARG A 19 6.64 -4.46 18.78
N LEU A 20 5.39 -4.44 18.32
CA LEU A 20 4.83 -3.31 17.58
C LEU A 20 4.47 -2.12 18.47
N ASP A 21 4.51 -2.30 19.80
CA ASP A 21 4.43 -1.21 20.76
C ASP A 21 5.79 -0.51 20.96
N SER A 22 6.40 -0.09 19.86
CA SER A 22 7.74 0.51 19.88
C SER A 22 7.93 1.53 18.76
N CYS A 23 8.95 2.38 18.88
CA CYS A 23 9.27 3.39 17.85
C CYS A 23 9.49 2.80 16.45
N PRO A 24 10.18 1.64 16.29
CA PRO A 24 10.38 0.99 15.00
C PRO A 24 9.13 0.80 14.13
N THR A 25 7.94 0.69 14.72
CA THR A 25 6.67 0.58 13.98
C THR A 25 6.45 1.72 12.99
N CYS A 26 6.88 2.95 13.32
CA CYS A 26 6.72 4.12 12.44
C CYS A 26 8.05 4.80 12.06
N HIS A 27 9.16 4.41 12.68
CA HIS A 27 10.44 5.09 12.55
C HIS A 27 11.58 4.11 12.26
N ASN A 28 12.57 4.58 11.50
CA ASN A 28 13.88 3.95 11.40
C ASN A 28 14.91 4.94 11.96
N GLY A 29 15.24 4.77 13.26
CA GLY A 29 15.95 5.79 14.03
C GLY A 29 15.12 7.08 14.15
N GLU A 30 15.69 8.21 13.75
CA GLU A 30 15.01 9.52 13.77
C GLU A 30 14.10 9.74 12.54
N ALA A 31 14.27 8.95 11.47
CA ALA A 31 13.51 9.10 10.25
C ALA A 31 12.17 8.36 10.32
N VAL A 32 11.16 8.84 9.59
CA VAL A 32 9.88 8.12 9.43
C VAL A 32 10.08 7.00 8.41
N ASN A 33 9.72 5.77 8.79
CA ASN A 33 9.82 4.60 7.92
C ASN A 33 8.72 4.65 6.82
N PRO A 34 8.75 3.74 5.82
CA PRO A 34 7.74 3.71 4.75
C PRO A 34 6.30 3.64 5.25
N TYR A 35 6.00 2.77 6.23
CA TYR A 35 4.67 2.69 6.87
C TYR A 35 4.22 4.02 7.48
N GLY A 36 5.09 4.66 8.26
CA GLY A 36 4.82 5.94 8.89
C GLY A 36 4.58 7.04 7.85
N ARG A 37 5.26 7.00 6.70
CA ARG A 37 4.99 7.92 5.59
C ARG A 37 3.65 7.65 4.92
N ALA A 38 3.30 6.38 4.69
CA ALA A 38 1.98 6.01 4.17
C ALA A 38 0.86 6.49 5.11
N TYR A 39 1.03 6.28 6.42
CA TYR A 39 0.10 6.77 7.44
C TYR A 39 -0.02 8.29 7.44
N LEU A 40 1.08 9.03 7.32
CA LEU A 40 1.03 10.49 7.20
C LEU A 40 0.34 10.94 5.90
N GLY A 41 0.63 10.27 4.78
CA GLY A 41 0.04 10.54 3.47
C GLY A 41 -1.45 10.23 3.37
N SER A 42 -1.95 9.28 4.17
CA SER A 42 -3.37 8.93 4.23
C SER A 42 -4.20 9.88 5.11
N GLY A 43 -3.60 10.96 5.61
CA GLY A 43 -4.24 11.83 6.59
C GLY A 43 -4.35 11.20 7.97
N ARG A 44 -3.40 10.31 8.33
CA ARG A 44 -3.34 9.60 9.62
C ARG A 44 -4.49 8.62 9.81
N ASN A 45 -4.88 7.94 8.74
CA ASN A 45 -5.92 6.91 8.74
C ASN A 45 -5.28 5.53 8.57
N PHE A 46 -5.41 4.67 9.60
CA PHE A 46 -4.89 3.31 9.60
C PHE A 46 -5.59 2.43 8.54
N ALA A 47 -6.92 2.43 8.52
CA ALA A 47 -7.71 1.62 7.58
C ALA A 47 -7.41 1.97 6.11
N ALA A 48 -7.06 3.21 5.83
CA ALA A 48 -6.71 3.65 4.48
C ALA A 48 -5.41 3.03 3.94
N ILE A 49 -4.53 2.51 4.81
CA ILE A 49 -3.24 1.94 4.43
C ILE A 49 -3.15 0.43 4.70
N GLU A 50 -4.14 -0.20 5.33
CA GLU A 50 -4.09 -1.62 5.72
C GLU A 50 -3.76 -2.57 4.56
N ASN A 51 -4.24 -2.26 3.34
CA ASN A 51 -4.02 -3.06 2.13
C ASN A 51 -2.77 -2.63 1.31
N LEU A 52 -2.00 -1.64 1.77
CA LEU A 52 -0.75 -1.27 1.14
C LEU A 52 0.37 -2.18 1.64
N ASP A 53 1.32 -2.47 0.77
CA ASP A 53 2.64 -2.98 1.10
C ASP A 53 3.57 -1.76 1.15
N SER A 54 3.85 -1.25 2.34
CA SER A 54 4.49 0.07 2.47
C SER A 54 6.00 0.03 2.22
N ASP A 55 6.65 -1.08 2.59
CA ASP A 55 8.09 -1.28 2.49
C ASP A 55 8.50 -2.16 1.30
N GLY A 56 7.55 -2.80 0.62
CA GLY A 56 7.75 -3.48 -0.66
C GLY A 56 8.22 -4.92 -0.53
N ASP A 57 7.91 -5.59 0.59
CA ASP A 57 8.34 -6.95 0.88
C ASP A 57 7.38 -8.04 0.37
N GLY A 58 6.24 -7.62 -0.22
CA GLY A 58 5.20 -8.50 -0.75
C GLY A 58 4.06 -8.81 0.23
N PHE A 59 4.07 -8.24 1.43
CA PHE A 59 2.99 -8.37 2.41
C PHE A 59 2.30 -7.03 2.65
N THR A 60 0.98 -7.07 2.80
CA THR A 60 0.25 -5.86 3.18
C THR A 60 0.49 -5.55 4.66
N ASN A 61 0.50 -4.26 5.02
CA ASN A 61 0.63 -3.77 6.38
C ASN A 61 -0.24 -4.54 7.40
N LEU A 62 -1.50 -4.83 7.06
CA LEU A 62 -2.41 -5.54 7.97
C LEU A 62 -1.99 -6.99 8.23
N VAL A 63 -1.44 -7.67 7.21
CA VAL A 63 -0.94 -9.05 7.34
C VAL A 63 0.25 -9.07 8.28
N GLU A 64 1.18 -8.14 8.11
CA GLU A 64 2.36 -8.01 8.96
C GLU A 64 1.99 -7.66 10.40
N ILE A 65 1.13 -6.65 10.60
CA ILE A 65 0.70 -6.22 11.94
C ILE A 65 0.04 -7.40 12.69
N LYS A 66 -0.81 -8.18 12.02
CA LYS A 66 -1.41 -9.39 12.59
C LYS A 66 -0.39 -10.48 12.91
N ALA A 67 0.69 -10.54 12.15
CA ALA A 67 1.83 -11.44 12.39
C ALA A 67 2.86 -10.85 13.37
N LEU A 68 2.60 -9.67 13.96
CA LEU A 68 3.52 -8.93 14.82
C LEU A 68 4.84 -8.52 14.14
N ASN A 69 4.81 -8.36 12.83
CA ASN A 69 5.90 -7.88 11.98
C ASN A 69 5.78 -6.36 11.74
N PHE A 70 6.90 -5.68 11.55
CA PHE A 70 6.98 -4.24 11.40
C PHE A 70 6.65 -3.82 9.96
N PRO A 71 5.50 -3.17 9.71
CA PRO A 71 4.99 -2.90 8.35
C PRO A 71 5.76 -1.88 7.51
N GLY A 72 6.91 -1.43 8.03
CA GLY A 72 7.78 -0.46 7.39
C GLY A 72 9.24 -0.90 7.44
N ASN A 73 9.49 -2.19 7.66
CA ASN A 73 10.81 -2.81 7.62
C ASN A 73 10.78 -4.03 6.69
N PRO A 74 11.34 -3.93 5.46
CA PRO A 74 11.25 -4.98 4.46
C PRO A 74 12.03 -6.26 4.81
N ASP A 75 12.83 -6.23 5.88
CA ASP A 75 13.55 -7.40 6.40
C ASP A 75 12.78 -8.11 7.55
N ASP A 76 11.65 -7.56 8.01
CA ASP A 76 10.86 -8.08 9.14
C ASP A 76 9.46 -8.48 8.70
N HIS A 77 9.39 -9.61 8.00
CA HIS A 77 8.16 -10.02 7.32
C HIS A 77 7.81 -11.49 7.60
N PRO A 78 6.54 -11.88 7.41
CA PRO A 78 6.14 -13.27 7.53
C PRO A 78 6.96 -14.15 6.58
N GLN A 79 7.36 -15.33 7.04
CA GLN A 79 8.02 -16.30 6.18
C GLN A 79 6.95 -17.06 5.39
N ILE A 80 7.03 -17.04 4.06
CA ILE A 80 6.23 -17.94 3.23
C ILE A 80 6.88 -19.32 3.36
N THR A 81 6.35 -20.18 4.24
CA THR A 81 6.70 -21.59 4.20
C THR A 81 6.09 -22.19 2.93
N SER A 82 6.85 -22.11 1.84
CA SER A 82 6.56 -22.83 0.61
C SER A 82 6.79 -24.32 0.88
N GLY A 83 5.74 -25.02 1.30
CA GLY A 83 5.70 -26.49 1.38
C GLY A 83 6.22 -27.12 2.67
N ILE A 84 5.38 -27.14 3.71
CA ILE A 84 5.17 -28.38 4.47
C ILE A 84 3.66 -28.53 4.60
N VAL A 85 3.09 -29.36 3.72
CA VAL A 85 1.76 -29.91 3.92
C VAL A 85 1.81 -30.65 5.26
N PRO A 86 1.00 -30.31 6.28
CA PRO A 86 0.90 -31.17 7.44
C PRO A 86 0.34 -32.52 6.96
N GLU A 87 1.24 -33.51 6.86
CA GLU A 87 0.90 -34.90 6.60
C GLU A 87 -0.10 -35.34 7.66
N THR A 88 -1.38 -35.29 7.28
CA THR A 88 -2.45 -35.93 8.02
C THR A 88 -2.29 -37.44 7.77
N PRO A 89 -2.37 -38.32 8.78
CA PRO A 89 -2.27 -39.75 8.56
C PRO A 89 -3.43 -40.21 7.67
N ILE A 90 -3.10 -40.49 6.41
CA ILE A 90 -4.01 -40.94 5.36
C ILE A 90 -4.35 -42.40 5.63
N ASN A 91 -5.58 -42.68 6.07
CA ASN A 91 -6.14 -44.03 6.05
C ASN A 91 -7.33 -44.07 5.08
N VAL A 92 -7.05 -44.18 3.78
CA VAL A 92 -8.00 -44.74 2.82
C VAL A 92 -7.24 -45.52 1.75
N THR A 93 -7.56 -46.80 1.68
CA THR A 93 -7.11 -47.80 0.73
C THR A 93 -7.47 -47.43 -0.71
N GLU A 94 -6.49 -47.61 -1.60
CA GLU A 94 -6.53 -47.57 -3.06
C GLU A 94 -7.62 -48.48 -3.68
N PRO A 95 -8.08 -48.26 -4.93
CA PRO A 95 -7.25 -48.64 -6.08
C PRO A 95 -7.18 -47.61 -7.23
N SER A 96 -5.99 -47.62 -7.83
CA SER A 96 -5.54 -47.01 -9.08
C SER A 96 -6.39 -47.35 -10.31
N ASP A 97 -6.49 -46.37 -11.22
CA ASP A 97 -6.23 -46.46 -12.67
C ASP A 97 -7.17 -45.53 -13.48
N ASN A 98 -6.62 -44.45 -14.04
CA ASN A 98 -6.42 -44.34 -15.50
C ASN A 98 -5.66 -43.03 -15.88
N VAL A 99 -4.34 -43.19 -16.06
CA VAL A 99 -3.41 -42.65 -17.10
C VAL A 99 -4.07 -41.72 -18.17
N THR A 100 -3.50 -40.59 -18.64
CA THR A 100 -2.24 -40.41 -19.43
C THR A 100 -2.10 -38.92 -19.86
N PRO A 101 -0.89 -38.41 -20.14
CA PRO A 101 -0.57 -36.98 -20.33
C PRO A 101 -0.48 -36.56 -21.80
N GLU A 102 -0.37 -35.25 -22.08
CA GLU A 102 0.56 -34.76 -23.10
C GLU A 102 0.87 -33.26 -22.98
N GLN A 103 2.14 -32.96 -23.27
CA GLN A 103 2.84 -31.68 -23.25
C GLN A 103 3.04 -31.22 -24.71
N SER A 104 3.22 -29.90 -24.92
CA SER A 104 4.11 -29.28 -25.94
C SER A 104 3.49 -28.35 -27.02
N THR A 105 3.70 -27.04 -26.79
CA THR A 105 4.42 -26.04 -27.63
C THR A 105 3.90 -25.54 -28.99
N THR A 106 4.16 -24.23 -29.17
CA THR A 106 4.42 -23.41 -30.38
C THR A 106 3.16 -22.70 -30.93
N GLU A 107 3.10 -21.37 -31.17
CA GLU A 107 4.09 -20.43 -31.70
C GLU A 107 3.85 -18.99 -31.23
N MET A 108 4.94 -18.22 -31.02
CA MET A 108 4.90 -16.75 -31.01
C MET A 108 4.80 -16.21 -32.45
N PRO A 109 4.38 -14.95 -32.62
CA PRO A 109 5.34 -14.04 -33.25
C PRO A 109 5.52 -12.72 -32.48
N VAL A 110 6.79 -12.36 -32.36
CA VAL A 110 7.29 -11.05 -31.96
C VAL A 110 6.93 -10.03 -33.05
N SER A 111 6.43 -8.88 -32.65
CA SER A 111 6.49 -7.65 -33.45
C SER A 111 6.77 -6.49 -32.51
N ASN A 112 8.06 -6.22 -32.36
CA ASN A 112 8.64 -4.97 -31.91
C ASN A 112 8.17 -3.79 -32.78
N THR A 113 7.78 -2.68 -32.15
CA THR A 113 8.08 -1.31 -32.62
C THR A 113 7.95 -0.33 -31.47
N THR A 114 9.08 0.28 -31.15
CA THR A 114 9.25 1.53 -30.40
C THR A 114 8.64 2.69 -31.18
N GLU A 115 7.77 3.48 -30.56
CA GLU A 115 7.70 4.93 -30.84
C GLU A 115 7.53 5.69 -29.52
N GLU A 116 8.61 6.38 -29.15
CA GLU A 116 8.60 7.57 -28.32
C GLU A 116 8.11 8.74 -29.17
N GLN A 117 6.99 9.39 -28.83
CA GLN A 117 6.70 10.76 -29.31
C GLN A 117 5.87 11.60 -28.30
N LYS A 118 6.61 12.43 -27.55
CA LYS A 118 6.54 13.91 -27.57
C LYS A 118 5.18 14.60 -27.30
N SER A 119 5.09 15.22 -26.13
CA SER A 119 4.29 16.44 -25.87
C SER A 119 4.57 17.50 -26.94
N PRO A 120 3.55 18.06 -27.65
CA PRO A 120 2.93 19.33 -27.23
C PRO A 120 1.46 19.54 -27.67
N GLY A 121 0.74 20.43 -26.97
CA GLY A 121 -0.32 21.26 -27.58
C GLY A 121 -1.77 20.96 -27.20
N PHE A 122 -2.25 21.54 -26.09
CA PHE A 122 -3.68 21.81 -25.96
C PHE A 122 -4.04 22.99 -26.86
N ALA A 123 -4.76 22.69 -27.94
CA ALA A 123 -5.27 23.67 -28.89
C ALA A 123 -6.22 24.66 -28.21
N ALA A 124 -6.07 25.92 -28.62
CA ALA A 124 -6.80 27.09 -28.17
C ALA A 124 -8.32 26.93 -28.33
N ILE A 125 -9.06 27.23 -27.26
CA ILE A 125 -10.50 27.51 -27.32
C ILE A 125 -10.65 29.04 -27.40
N PRO A 126 -11.29 29.61 -28.43
CA PRO A 126 -11.46 31.06 -28.56
C PRO A 126 -12.46 31.64 -27.56
N MET A 127 -12.16 32.87 -27.13
CA MET A 127 -12.90 33.76 -26.24
C MET A 127 -14.40 33.88 -26.53
N VAL A 128 -15.21 33.87 -25.46
CA VAL A 128 -16.40 34.72 -25.39
C VAL A 128 -16.17 35.77 -24.30
N VAL A 129 -15.92 36.99 -24.75
CA VAL A 129 -15.86 38.20 -23.93
C VAL A 129 -17.28 38.52 -23.46
N GLY A 130 -17.49 38.52 -22.14
CA GLY A 130 -18.75 38.92 -21.49
C GLY A 130 -18.45 39.73 -20.24
N LEU A 131 -18.27 41.03 -20.44
CA LEU A 131 -17.95 42.06 -19.47
C LEU A 131 -19.20 42.40 -18.64
N LEU A 132 -19.18 42.26 -17.31
CA LEU A 132 -20.04 43.02 -16.40
C LEU A 132 -19.44 43.09 -14.99
N ALA A 133 -18.91 44.26 -14.68
CA ALA A 133 -18.45 44.66 -13.36
C ALA A 133 -19.64 45.02 -12.46
N VAL A 134 -19.73 44.43 -11.26
CA VAL A 134 -20.49 45.01 -10.13
C VAL A 134 -19.72 44.77 -8.83
N VAL A 135 -18.93 45.80 -8.48
CA VAL A 135 -18.71 46.39 -7.15
C VAL A 135 -19.44 45.70 -5.99
N CYS A 136 -18.68 45.17 -5.01
CA CYS A 136 -19.01 44.99 -3.58
C CYS A 136 -18.05 43.94 -2.97
N LEU A 137 -16.93 44.25 -2.32
CA LEU A 137 -16.85 44.71 -0.93
C LEU A 137 -15.36 44.94 -0.62
N LYS A 138 -14.91 46.20 -0.56
CA LYS A 138 -13.73 46.54 0.24
C LYS A 138 -14.07 47.73 1.10
N ARG A 139 -14.90 47.47 2.11
CA ARG A 139 -15.04 48.30 3.32
C ARG A 139 -13.71 48.29 4.07
N ARG A 140 -12.74 49.07 3.59
CA ARG A 140 -11.58 49.54 4.37
C ARG A 140 -11.60 51.07 4.45
N TYR A 141 -12.76 51.60 4.82
CA TYR A 141 -12.86 52.97 5.28
C TYR A 141 -13.91 53.02 6.39
N VAL A 142 -13.60 53.74 7.46
CA VAL A 142 -14.40 53.99 8.67
C VAL A 142 -14.31 52.94 9.80
N ARG A 143 -13.24 53.01 10.60
CA ARG A 143 -13.26 53.14 12.07
C ARG A 143 -12.03 54.02 12.43
N LYS A 144 -12.26 55.33 12.52
CA LYS A 144 -12.12 56.16 13.75
C LYS A 144 -10.73 56.09 14.35
#